data_AF-A0A8T3MLK7-F1
#
_entry.id   AF-A0A8T3MLK7-F1
#
_cell.length_a   1.000
_cell.length_b   1.000
_cell.length_c   1.000
_cell.angle_alpha   90.00
_cell.angle_beta   90.00
_cell.angle_gamma   90.00
#
_symmetry.space_group_name_H-M   'P 1'
#
loop_
_entity.id
_entity.type
_entity.pdbx_description
1 polymer ?
#
loop_
_entity_poly.entity_id
_entity_poly.type
_entity_poly.pdbx_seq_one_letter_code
_entity_poly.pdbx_strand_id
1 'polypeptide(L)'
;MDLSSELRSTSDMFLERLDLLRELEAKKRRMSPGMSGFAELAAEIQGLAAQLLDASERQSDIADASAQAIADGDVLVALTPVEEIPPTREVQTVLAEWREAERRLSLMAAGSDEIEAAESDVTRLRAEYRRSLDEAVRRTTDDQGAR
;
A
#
# COMPACT_ATOMS: atom_id res chain seq x y z
N MET A 1 -2.34 2.35 -13.35
CA MET A 1 -2.11 1.98 -11.94
C MET A 1 -1.14 0.81 -11.98
N ASP A 2 -0.14 0.77 -11.12
CA ASP A 2 0.84 -0.32 -11.12
C ASP A 2 0.29 -1.48 -10.29
N LEU A 3 -0.14 -2.55 -10.97
CA LEU A 3 -0.77 -3.73 -10.36
C LEU A 3 0.18 -4.42 -9.37
N SER A 4 1.48 -4.43 -9.64
CA SER A 4 2.49 -5.03 -8.78
C SER A 4 2.59 -4.28 -7.44
N SER A 5 2.64 -2.94 -7.49
CA SER A 5 2.62 -2.11 -6.28
C SER A 5 1.32 -2.26 -5.49
N GLU A 6 0.19 -2.41 -6.17
CA GLU A 6 -1.11 -2.60 -5.52
C GLU A 6 -1.21 -3.96 -4.82
N LEU A 7 -0.72 -5.02 -5.47
CA LEU A 7 -0.68 -6.37 -4.90
C LEU A 7 0.23 -6.41 -3.66
N ARG A 8 1.40 -5.76 -3.71
CA ARG A 8 2.30 -5.66 -2.55
C ARG A 8 1.64 -4.97 -1.37
N SER A 9 1.07 -3.78 -1.59
CA SER A 9 0.38 -3.03 -0.54
C SER A 9 -0.77 -3.84 0.07
N THR A 10 -1.61 -4.44 -0.78
CA THR A 10 -2.78 -5.22 -0.32
C THR A 10 -2.34 -6.45 0.49
N SER A 11 -1.22 -7.08 0.11
CA SER A 11 -0.64 -8.21 0.85
C SER A 11 -0.09 -7.77 2.22
N ASP A 12 0.70 -6.69 2.27
CA ASP A 12 1.26 -6.17 3.52
C ASP A 12 0.15 -5.81 4.52
N MET A 13 -0.87 -5.07 4.07
CA MET A 13 -2.04 -4.69 4.87
C MET A 13 -2.83 -5.92 5.37
N PHE A 14 -2.98 -6.95 4.54
CA PHE A 14 -3.68 -8.18 4.91
C PHE A 14 -2.96 -8.91 6.05
N LEU A 15 -1.63 -9.01 5.97
CA LEU A 15 -0.81 -9.64 7.01
C LEU A 15 -0.87 -8.84 8.33
N GLU A 16 -0.76 -7.51 8.28
CA GLU A 16 -0.90 -6.65 9.46
C GLU A 16 -2.26 -6.84 10.16
N ARG A 17 -3.35 -6.91 9.38
CA ARG A 17 -4.70 -7.15 9.94
C ARG A 17 -4.87 -8.54 10.51
N LEU A 18 -4.26 -9.56 9.91
CA LEU A 18 -4.27 -10.93 10.46
C LEU A 18 -3.57 -10.99 11.82
N ASP A 19 -2.44 -10.30 11.96
CA ASP A 19 -1.72 -10.22 13.23
C ASP A 19 -2.54 -9.49 14.29
N LEU A 20 -3.17 -8.35 13.95
CA LEU A 20 -4.08 -7.65 14.86
C LEU A 20 -5.27 -8.52 15.29
N LEU A 21 -5.90 -9.26 14.36
CA LEU A 21 -7.01 -10.16 14.66
C LEU A 21 -6.58 -11.24 15.67
N ARG A 22 -5.39 -11.80 15.48
CA ARG A 22 -4.80 -12.79 16.38
C ARG A 22 -4.56 -12.19 17.78
N GLU A 23 -4.08 -10.96 17.86
CA GLU A 23 -3.86 -10.26 19.13
C GLU A 23 -5.17 -10.01 19.89
N LEU A 24 -6.21 -9.50 19.21
CA LEU A 24 -7.52 -9.25 19.80
C LEU A 24 -8.18 -10.54 20.27
N GLU A 25 -8.13 -11.62 19.49
CA GLU A 25 -8.65 -12.92 19.90
C GLU A 25 -7.88 -13.46 21.12
N ALA A 26 -6.55 -13.35 21.14
CA ALA A 26 -5.75 -13.75 22.29
C ALA A 26 -6.10 -12.95 23.55
N LYS A 27 -6.38 -11.64 23.42
CA LYS A 27 -6.85 -10.78 24.51
C LYS A 27 -8.22 -11.23 25.02
N LYS A 28 -9.18 -11.44 24.12
CA LYS A 28 -10.54 -11.90 24.45
C LYS A 28 -10.53 -13.25 25.17
N ARG A 29 -9.70 -14.22 24.72
CA ARG A 29 -9.59 -15.55 25.36
C ARG A 29 -9.08 -15.52 26.79
N ARG A 30 -8.38 -14.46 27.20
CA ARG A 30 -7.93 -14.25 28.59
C ARG A 30 -9.01 -13.63 29.47
N MET A 31 -10.11 -13.16 28.90
CA MET A 31 -11.23 -12.54 29.61
C MET A 31 -12.34 -13.56 29.85
N SER A 32 -13.03 -13.44 30.98
CA SER A 32 -14.24 -14.23 31.24
C SER A 32 -15.44 -13.64 30.47
N PRO A 33 -16.38 -14.46 29.95
CA PRO A 33 -17.57 -14.01 29.21
C PRO A 33 -18.57 -13.07 29.93
N GLY A 34 -18.26 -12.56 31.13
CA GLY A 34 -19.05 -11.55 31.85
C GLY A 34 -18.27 -10.28 32.21
N MET A 35 -17.00 -10.17 31.79
CA MET A 35 -16.20 -8.97 32.00
C MET A 35 -16.60 -7.86 31.03
N SER A 36 -16.60 -6.62 31.53
CA SER A 36 -16.73 -5.43 30.68
C SER A 36 -15.66 -5.46 29.58
N GLY A 37 -16.06 -5.24 28.33
CA GLY A 37 -15.18 -5.28 27.16
C GLY A 37 -15.10 -6.63 26.43
N PHE A 38 -15.66 -7.73 26.96
CA PHE A 38 -15.66 -9.02 26.22
C PHE A 38 -16.48 -8.93 24.92
N ALA A 39 -17.67 -8.35 25.00
CA ALA A 39 -18.54 -8.15 23.84
C ALA A 39 -17.97 -7.12 22.84
N GLU A 40 -17.31 -6.07 23.34
CA GLU A 40 -16.64 -5.06 22.51
C GLU A 40 -15.51 -5.69 21.69
N LEU A 41 -14.62 -6.47 22.33
CA LEU A 41 -13.58 -7.20 21.61
C LEU A 41 -14.16 -8.20 20.60
N ALA A 42 -15.26 -8.86 20.93
CA ALA A 42 -15.92 -9.77 19.99
C ALA A 42 -16.45 -9.02 18.75
N ALA A 43 -17.03 -7.84 18.94
CA ALA A 43 -17.48 -6.99 17.84
C ALA A 43 -16.31 -6.46 17.00
N GLU A 44 -15.22 -6.03 17.63
CA GLU A 44 -14.00 -5.57 16.95
C GLU A 44 -13.37 -6.69 16.10
N ILE A 45 -13.27 -7.90 16.65
CA ILE A 45 -12.81 -9.10 15.94
C ILE A 45 -13.70 -9.39 14.73
N GLN A 46 -15.03 -9.27 14.88
CA GLN A 46 -15.97 -9.47 13.78
C GLN A 46 -15.76 -8.42 12.67
N GLY A 47 -15.61 -7.14 13.04
CA GLY A 47 -15.36 -6.05 12.09
C GLY A 47 -14.06 -6.28 11.31
N LEU A 48 -12.98 -6.64 12.01
CA LEU A 48 -11.69 -6.92 11.38
C LEU A 48 -11.71 -8.17 10.50
N ALA A 49 -12.45 -9.21 10.89
CA ALA A 49 -12.65 -10.40 10.06
C ALA A 49 -13.41 -10.10 8.76
N ALA A 50 -14.41 -9.22 8.81
CA ALA A 50 -15.12 -8.76 7.61
C ALA A 50 -14.18 -7.98 6.67
N GLN A 51 -13.37 -7.07 7.21
CA GLN A 51 -12.36 -6.33 6.42
C GLN A 51 -11.31 -7.24 5.79
N LEU A 52 -10.92 -8.32 6.47
CA LEU A 52 -10.02 -9.34 5.92
C LEU A 52 -10.67 -10.11 4.77
N LEU A 53 -11.96 -10.43 4.87
CA LEU A 53 -12.69 -11.06 3.78
C LEU A 53 -12.71 -10.16 2.54
N ASP A 54 -13.11 -8.89 2.71
CA ASP A 54 -13.14 -7.90 1.62
C ASP A 54 -11.74 -7.74 0.98
N ALA A 55 -10.69 -7.69 1.79
CA ALA A 55 -9.32 -7.61 1.30
C ALA A 55 -8.90 -8.88 0.53
N SER A 56 -9.36 -10.06 0.93
CA SER A 56 -9.09 -11.31 0.23
C SER A 56 -9.79 -11.38 -1.13
N GLU A 57 -11.01 -10.85 -1.23
CA GLU A 57 -11.73 -10.72 -2.50
C GLU A 57 -10.97 -9.77 -3.44
N ARG A 58 -10.52 -8.62 -2.92
CA ARG A 58 -9.69 -7.68 -3.70
C ARG A 58 -8.40 -8.32 -4.21
N GLN A 59 -7.72 -9.14 -3.40
CA GLN A 59 -6.53 -9.87 -3.86
C GLN A 59 -6.85 -10.84 -4.99
N SER A 60 -8.00 -11.51 -4.93
CA SER A 60 -8.47 -12.37 -6.02
C SER A 60 -8.68 -11.58 -7.31
N ASP A 61 -9.36 -10.42 -7.24
CA ASP A 61 -9.58 -9.56 -8.41
C ASP A 61 -8.27 -9.09 -9.04
N ILE A 62 -7.27 -8.71 -8.22
CA ILE A 62 -5.96 -8.27 -8.70
C ILE A 62 -5.21 -9.43 -9.35
N ALA A 63 -5.31 -10.65 -8.80
CA ALA A 63 -4.70 -11.83 -9.37
C ALA A 63 -5.29 -12.16 -10.75
N ASP A 64 -6.62 -12.11 -10.89
CA ASP A 64 -7.31 -12.34 -12.17
C ASP A 64 -6.94 -11.26 -13.20
N ALA A 65 -6.93 -9.99 -12.80
CA ALA A 65 -6.51 -8.88 -13.66
C ALA A 65 -5.05 -9.02 -14.13
N SER A 66 -4.16 -9.48 -13.24
CA SER A 66 -2.74 -9.73 -13.56
C SER A 66 -2.59 -10.89 -14.55
N ALA A 67 -3.33 -11.98 -14.35
CA ALA A 67 -3.33 -13.11 -15.28
C ALA A 67 -3.82 -12.70 -16.68
N GLN A 68 -4.87 -11.87 -16.74
CA GLN A 68 -5.40 -11.35 -18.00
C GLN A 68 -4.39 -10.44 -18.72
N ALA A 69 -3.74 -9.53 -18.00
CA ALA A 69 -2.71 -8.65 -18.58
C ALA A 69 -1.53 -9.43 -19.16
N ILE A 70 -1.10 -10.52 -18.49
CA ILE A 70 -0.07 -11.43 -19.01
C ILE A 70 -0.56 -12.11 -20.29
N ALA A 71 -1.82 -12.58 -20.34
CA ALA A 71 -2.40 -13.21 -21.51
C ALA A 71 -2.50 -12.26 -22.72
N ASP A 72 -2.76 -10.97 -22.46
CA ASP A 72 -2.82 -9.91 -23.46
C ASP A 72 -1.43 -9.43 -23.92
N GLY A 73 -0.35 -9.98 -23.35
CA GLY A 73 1.02 -9.69 -23.72
C GLY A 73 1.57 -8.40 -23.09
N ASP A 74 0.93 -7.89 -22.03
CA ASP A 74 1.45 -6.74 -21.29
C ASP A 74 2.65 -7.17 -20.41
N VAL A 75 3.84 -6.91 -20.92
CA VAL A 75 5.12 -7.27 -20.27
C VAL A 75 5.41 -6.42 -19.02
N LEU A 76 4.60 -5.38 -18.74
CA LEU A 76 4.79 -4.53 -17.56
C LEU A 76 4.21 -5.12 -16.27
N VAL A 77 3.38 -6.17 -16.35
CA VAL A 77 3.02 -6.95 -15.16
C VAL A 77 4.20 -7.82 -14.81
N ALA A 78 5.00 -7.32 -13.88
CA ALA A 78 6.17 -8.00 -13.38
C ALA A 78 5.76 -9.38 -12.83
N LEU A 79 6.31 -10.44 -13.42
CA LEU A 79 6.36 -11.81 -12.87
C LEU A 79 7.14 -11.89 -11.54
N THR A 80 7.57 -10.74 -11.02
CA THR A 80 8.27 -10.59 -9.75
C THR A 80 7.38 -11.07 -8.62
N PRO A 81 7.84 -12.02 -7.80
CA PRO A 81 7.15 -12.42 -6.58
C PRO A 81 6.82 -11.20 -5.72
N VAL A 82 5.64 -11.22 -5.08
CA VAL A 82 5.16 -10.08 -4.25
C VAL A 82 6.16 -9.73 -3.15
N GLU A 83 6.87 -10.73 -2.61
CA GLU A 83 7.89 -10.53 -1.58
C GLU A 83 9.10 -9.71 -2.05
N GLU A 84 9.42 -9.76 -3.34
CA GLU A 84 10.55 -9.05 -3.96
C GLU A 84 10.17 -7.63 -4.39
N ILE A 85 8.88 -7.30 -4.47
CA ILE A 85 8.40 -5.96 -4.77
C ILE A 85 8.71 -5.05 -3.56
N PRO A 86 9.49 -3.97 -3.74
CA PRO A 86 9.80 -3.07 -2.64
C PRO A 86 8.53 -2.44 -2.04
N PRO A 87 8.47 -2.24 -0.72
CA PRO A 87 7.34 -1.58 -0.09
C PRO A 87 7.21 -0.13 -0.56
N THR A 88 5.98 0.38 -0.53
CA THR A 88 5.70 1.78 -0.87
C THR A 88 6.38 2.71 0.13
N ARG A 89 7.12 3.70 -0.37
CA ARG A 89 7.87 4.65 0.47
C ARG A 89 6.95 5.68 1.12
N GLU A 90 7.35 6.18 2.28
CA GLU A 90 6.61 7.22 3.00
C GLU A 90 6.43 8.48 2.16
N VAL A 91 5.19 9.00 2.14
CA VAL A 91 4.81 10.13 1.29
C VAL A 91 5.66 11.39 1.56
N GLN A 92 6.06 11.62 2.81
CA GLN A 92 6.87 12.76 3.21
C GLN A 92 8.31 12.66 2.70
N THR A 93 8.88 11.46 2.72
CA THR A 93 10.22 11.18 2.21
C THR A 93 10.28 11.43 0.70
N VAL A 94 9.31 10.88 -0.05
CA VAL A 94 9.24 11.08 -1.51
C VAL A 94 9.02 12.56 -1.86
N LEU A 95 8.18 13.27 -1.10
CA LEU A 95 7.94 14.71 -1.31
C LEU A 95 9.20 15.55 -1.06
N ALA A 96 9.97 15.22 -0.02
CA ALA A 96 11.22 15.92 0.30
C ALA A 96 12.25 15.75 -0.82
N GLU A 97 12.41 14.52 -1.33
CA GLU A 97 13.30 14.21 -2.44
C GLU A 97 12.86 14.87 -3.75
N TRP A 98 11.55 14.87 -4.03
CA TRP A 98 11.00 15.55 -5.20
C TRP A 98 11.31 17.05 -5.16
N ARG A 99 11.06 17.71 -4.03
CA ARG A 99 11.38 19.14 -3.85
C ARG A 99 12.87 19.44 -3.99
N GLU A 100 13.74 18.55 -3.53
CA GLU A 100 15.19 18.69 -3.72
C GLU A 100 15.56 18.52 -5.20
N ALA A 101 15.00 17.54 -5.89
CA ALA A 101 15.23 17.32 -7.33
C ALA A 101 14.79 18.53 -8.17
N GLU A 102 13.60 19.10 -7.89
CA GLU A 102 13.13 20.32 -8.57
C GLU A 102 14.03 21.52 -8.30
N ARG A 103 14.52 21.68 -7.06
CA ARG A 103 15.49 22.74 -6.73
C ARG A 103 16.80 22.56 -7.50
N ARG A 104 17.37 21.35 -7.53
CA ARG A 104 18.59 21.05 -8.29
C ARG A 104 18.39 21.38 -9.78
N LEU A 105 17.31 20.90 -10.39
CA LEU A 105 16.99 21.17 -11.79
C LEU A 105 16.89 22.67 -12.08
N SER A 106 16.25 23.44 -11.19
CA SER A 106 16.10 24.90 -11.37
C SER A 106 17.42 25.68 -11.35
N LEU A 107 18.48 25.11 -10.79
CA LEU A 107 19.81 25.72 -10.70
C LEU A 107 20.74 25.31 -11.85
N MET A 108 20.33 24.37 -12.70
CA MET A 108 21.15 23.86 -13.79
C MET A 108 21.18 24.84 -14.97
N ALA A 109 22.36 24.99 -15.59
CA ALA A 109 22.52 25.84 -16.77
C ALA A 109 21.91 25.16 -18.01
N ALA A 110 21.16 25.93 -18.81
CA ALA A 110 20.52 25.43 -20.02
C ALA A 110 21.53 24.77 -20.98
N GLY A 111 21.22 23.55 -21.42
CA GLY A 111 22.03 22.79 -22.36
C GLY A 111 23.10 21.89 -21.73
N SER A 112 23.08 21.66 -20.41
CA SER A 112 23.90 20.58 -19.83
C SER A 112 23.28 19.20 -20.15
N ASP A 113 24.14 18.21 -20.44
CA ASP A 113 23.75 16.82 -20.67
C ASP A 113 23.05 16.19 -19.44
N GLU A 114 23.17 16.83 -18.27
CA GLU A 114 22.60 16.37 -17.00
C GLU A 114 21.13 16.79 -16.82
N ILE A 115 20.62 17.75 -17.62
CA ILE A 115 19.23 18.24 -17.51
C ILE A 115 18.23 17.10 -17.77
N GLU A 116 18.45 16.30 -18.81
CA GLU A 116 17.54 15.21 -19.16
C GLU A 116 17.43 14.17 -18.02
N ALA A 117 18.55 13.83 -17.39
CA ALA A 117 18.58 12.95 -16.23
C ALA A 117 17.83 13.55 -15.03
N ALA A 118 18.02 14.85 -14.76
CA ALA A 118 17.34 15.54 -13.68
C ALA A 118 15.82 15.67 -13.91
N GLU A 119 15.38 15.92 -15.15
CA GLU A 119 13.96 15.94 -15.52
C GLU A 119 13.31 14.56 -15.40
N SER A 120 14.03 13.51 -15.80
CA SER A 120 13.61 12.13 -15.62
C SER A 120 13.43 11.78 -14.14
N ASP A 121 14.38 12.21 -13.29
CA ASP A 121 14.29 12.04 -11.83
C ASP A 121 13.08 12.76 -11.22
N VAL A 122 12.83 14.01 -11.60
CA VAL A 122 11.64 14.77 -11.16
C VAL A 122 10.36 14.05 -11.58
N THR A 123 10.30 13.56 -12.82
CA THR A 123 9.14 12.83 -13.36
C THR A 123 8.90 11.54 -12.59
N ARG A 124 9.96 10.76 -12.34
CA ARG A 124 9.92 9.53 -11.56
C ARG A 124 9.43 9.78 -10.13
N LEU A 125 10.00 10.77 -9.43
CA LEU A 125 9.63 11.12 -8.06
C LEU A 125 8.19 11.64 -7.97
N ARG A 126 7.71 12.39 -8.98
CA ARG A 126 6.31 12.82 -9.05
C ARG A 126 5.35 11.64 -9.20
N ALA A 127 5.69 10.66 -10.03
CA ALA A 127 4.88 9.45 -10.19
C ALA A 127 4.88 8.60 -8.89
N GLU A 128 6.04 8.49 -8.24
CA GLU A 128 6.17 7.81 -6.95
C GLU A 128 5.37 8.51 -5.84
N TYR A 129 5.42 9.85 -5.77
CA TYR A 129 4.64 10.62 -4.80
C TYR A 129 3.14 10.37 -4.93
N ARG A 130 2.61 10.31 -6.17
CA ARG A 130 1.20 9.98 -6.40
C ARG A 130 0.86 8.59 -5.85
N ARG A 131 1.69 7.57 -6.13
CA ARG A 131 1.48 6.22 -5.59
C ARG A 131 1.49 6.20 -4.06
N SER A 132 2.46 6.87 -3.43
CA SER A 132 2.55 6.98 -1.98
C SER A 132 1.38 7.74 -1.35
N LEU A 133 0.85 8.76 -2.04
CA LEU A 133 -0.30 9.51 -1.58
C LEU A 133 -1.59 8.68 -1.67
N ASP A 134 -1.83 8.02 -2.80
CA ASP A 134 -2.99 7.16 -2.99
C ASP A 134 -3.03 6.03 -1.94
N GLU A 135 -1.85 5.49 -1.60
CA GLU A 135 -1.69 4.49 -0.54
C GLU A 135 -2.02 5.06 0.85
N ALA A 136 -1.49 6.24 1.18
CA ALA A 136 -1.77 6.87 2.47
C ALA A 136 -3.27 7.21 2.64
N VAL A 137 -3.93 7.63 1.57
CA VAL A 137 -5.37 7.88 1.54
C VAL A 137 -6.16 6.59 1.76
N ARG A 138 -5.79 5.50 1.08
CA ARG A 138 -6.41 4.18 1.27
C ARG A 138 -6.33 3.72 2.73
N ARG A 139 -5.14 3.76 3.34
CA ARG A 139 -4.95 3.40 4.75
C ARG A 139 -5.80 4.24 5.70
N THR A 140 -5.89 5.55 5.46
CA THR A 140 -6.69 6.45 6.29
C THR A 140 -8.19 6.16 6.17
N THR A 141 -8.66 5.82 4.97
CA THR A 141 -10.07 5.52 4.71
C THR A 141 -10.48 4.22 5.39
N ASP A 142 -9.62 3.20 5.31
CA ASP A 142 -9.85 1.92 5.97
C ASP A 142 -9.85 2.05 7.50
N ASP A 143 -8.96 2.86 8.06
CA ASP A 143 -8.88 3.12 9.51
C ASP A 143 -10.09 3.92 10.04
N GLN A 144 -10.75 4.72 9.18
CA GLN A 144 -11.99 5.43 9.51
C GLN A 144 -13.24 4.55 9.41
N GLY A 145 -13.24 3.53 8.55
CA GLY A 145 -14.31 2.52 8.50
C GLY A 145 -14.28 1.53 9.68
N ALA A 146 -13.20 1.51 10.45
CA ALA A 146 -12.98 0.65 11.62
C ALA A 146 -13.43 1.27 12.97
N ARG A 147 -13.94 2.51 12.98
CA ARG A 147 -14.42 3.22 14.19
C ARG A 147 -15.94 3.34 14.22
#